data_AF-A0A2V9PHS5-F1
#
_entry.id   AF-A0A2V9PHS5-F1
#
_cell.length_a   1.000
_cell.length_b   1.000
_cell.length_c   1.000
_cell.angle_alpha   90.00
_cell.angle_beta   90.00
_cell.angle_gamma   90.00
#
_symmetry.space_group_name_H-M   'P 1'
#
loop_
_entity.id
_entity.type
_entity.pdbx_description
1 polymer ?
#
loop_
_entity_poly.entity_id
_entity_poly.type
_entity_poly.pdbx_seq_one_letter_code
_entity_poly.pdbx_strand_id
1 'polypeptide(L)' 'MRYKRSQRSLAGAITKDVVEILHYGEESVSVALEEIKSEDWVDKVFRPDIKNKSDSLYKKPGYDERDM' A
#
# COMPACT_ATOMS: atom_id res chain seq x y z
N MET A 1 -3.83 6.65 20.35
CA MET A 1 -5.22 6.92 19.91
C MET A 1 -5.35 7.72 18.59
N ARG A 2 -4.46 8.67 18.24
CA ARG A 2 -4.58 9.44 16.97
C ARG A 2 -4.25 8.60 15.72
N TYR A 3 -3.23 7.76 15.80
CA TYR A 3 -2.77 6.90 14.70
C TYR A 3 -3.87 5.98 14.12
N LYS A 4 -4.60 5.26 14.98
CA LYS A 4 -5.74 4.41 14.57
C LYS A 4 -6.89 5.18 13.89
N ARG A 5 -7.06 6.48 14.17
CA ARG A 5 -8.06 7.31 13.49
C ARG A 5 -7.59 7.70 12.09
N SER A 6 -6.32 8.10 11.96
CA SER A 6 -5.71 8.38 10.65
C SER A 6 -5.72 7.15 9.74
N GLN A 7 -5.36 5.98 10.26
CA GLN A 7 -5.42 4.72 9.51
C GLN A 7 -6.84 4.41 8.99
N ARG A 8 -7.85 4.59 9.83
CA ARG A 8 -9.24 4.33 9.43
C ARG A 8 -9.76 5.34 8.40
N SER A 9 -9.33 6.59 8.50
CA SER A 9 -9.64 7.62 7.49
C SER A 9 -8.97 7.31 6.15
N LEU A 10 -7.72 6.87 6.16
CA LEU A 10 -6.99 6.49 4.95
C LEU A 10 -7.64 5.26 4.29
N ALA A 11 -7.98 4.24 5.08
CA ALA A 11 -8.69 3.06 4.57
C ALA A 11 -10.02 3.45 3.89
N GLY A 12 -10.81 4.33 4.50
CA GLY A 12 -12.05 4.81 3.90
C GLY A 12 -11.85 5.58 2.60
N ALA A 13 -10.79 6.41 2.51
CA ALA A 13 -10.47 7.13 1.28
C ALA A 13 -10.07 6.17 0.14
N ILE A 14 -9.22 5.17 0.42
CA ILE A 14 -8.82 4.15 -0.56
C ILE A 14 -10.04 3.37 -1.05
N THR A 15 -10.91 2.91 -0.14
CA THR A 15 -12.13 2.19 -0.50
C THR A 15 -13.02 3.02 -1.42
N LYS A 16 -13.21 4.30 -1.10
CA LYS A 16 -14.01 5.21 -1.92
C LYS A 16 -13.44 5.33 -3.33
N ASP A 17 -12.14 5.58 -3.48
CA ASP A 17 -11.52 5.75 -4.80
C ASP A 17 -11.62 4.46 -5.64
N VAL A 18 -11.45 3.28 -5.03
CA VAL A 18 -11.61 1.99 -5.72
C VAL A 18 -13.04 1.81 -6.23
N VAL A 19 -14.05 2.08 -5.39
CA VAL A 19 -15.47 2.00 -5.75
C VAL A 19 -15.81 2.99 -6.88
N GLU A 20 -15.32 4.22 -6.80
CA GLU A 20 -15.62 5.26 -7.79
C GLU A 20 -14.95 5.00 -9.15
N ILE A 21 -13.70 4.55 -9.17
CA ILE A 21 -12.92 4.37 -10.40
C ILE A 21 -13.21 3.02 -11.07
N LEU A 22 -13.37 1.95 -10.29
CA LEU A 22 -13.53 0.59 -10.81
C LEU A 22 -14.98 0.07 -10.73
N HIS A 23 -15.90 0.86 -10.17
CA HIS A 23 -17.33 0.54 -10.05
C HIS A 23 -17.63 -0.77 -9.30
N TYR A 24 -16.80 -1.11 -8.31
CA TYR A 24 -17.04 -2.24 -7.40
C TYR A 24 -17.97 -1.86 -6.26
N GLY A 25 -18.66 -2.85 -5.68
CA GLY A 25 -19.40 -2.66 -4.43
C GLY A 25 -18.45 -2.46 -3.24
N GLU A 26 -18.84 -1.62 -2.28
CA GLU A 26 -18.02 -1.33 -1.09
C GLU A 26 -17.70 -2.62 -0.30
N GLU A 27 -18.64 -3.56 -0.27
CA GLU A 27 -18.50 -4.87 0.38
C GLU A 27 -17.42 -5.77 -0.25
N SER A 28 -17.00 -5.47 -1.48
CA SER A 28 -15.97 -6.22 -2.19
C SER A 28 -14.55 -5.72 -1.90
N VAL A 29 -14.40 -4.64 -1.11
CA VAL A 29 -13.10 -4.01 -0.84
C VAL A 29 -12.72 -4.17 0.64
N SER A 30 -11.52 -4.68 0.88
CA SER A 30 -10.92 -4.77 2.22
C SER A 30 -9.53 -4.17 2.22
N VAL A 31 -9.20 -3.38 3.24
CA VAL A 31 -7.92 -2.67 3.36
C VAL A 31 -7.26 -2.99 4.70
N ALA A 32 -6.02 -3.50 4.64
CA ALA A 32 -5.14 -3.67 5.79
C ALA A 32 -3.99 -2.64 5.71
N LEU A 33 -3.53 -2.17 6.87
CA LEU A 33 -2.38 -1.27 7.00
C LEU A 33 -1.38 -1.90 7.97
N GLU A 34 -0.20 -2.24 7.46
CA GLU A 34 0.87 -2.88 8.23
C GLU A 34 2.03 -1.91 8.46
N GLU A 35 2.48 -1.82 9.71
CA GLU A 35 3.64 -1.00 10.09
C GLU A 35 4.91 -1.82 9.98
N ILE A 36 5.79 -1.45 9.05
CA ILE A 36 7.11 -2.05 8.89
C ILE A 36 8.16 -1.03 9.32
N LYS A 37 9.10 -1.45 10.16
CA LYS A 37 10.23 -0.60 10.55
C LYS A 37 11.11 -0.34 9.33
N SER A 38 11.71 0.84 9.25
CA SER A 38 12.61 1.20 8.15
C SER A 38 13.78 0.23 7.98
N GLU A 39 14.34 -0.28 9.09
CA GLU A 39 15.44 -1.27 9.07
C GLU A 39 15.06 -2.60 8.41
N ASP A 40 13.77 -2.95 8.42
CA ASP A 40 13.25 -4.19 7.82
C ASP A 40 12.70 -3.99 6.39
N TRP A 41 12.66 -2.75 5.89
CA TRP A 41 11.91 -2.41 4.68
C TRP A 41 12.42 -3.12 3.43
N VAL A 42 13.75 -3.21 3.29
CA VAL A 42 14.37 -3.84 2.12
C VAL A 42 13.96 -5.31 2.02
N ASP A 43 14.01 -6.03 3.14
CA ASP A 43 13.75 -7.47 3.18
C ASP A 43 12.27 -7.80 3.21
N LYS A 44 11.45 -7.02 3.92
CA LYS A 44 10.02 -7.32 4.08
C LYS A 44 9.14 -6.76 2.97
N VAL A 45 9.57 -5.71 2.26
CA VAL A 45 8.72 -5.02 1.27
C VAL A 45 9.44 -4.84 -0.07
N PHE A 46 10.61 -4.17 -0.08
CA PHE A 46 11.22 -3.77 -1.36
C PHE A 46 11.55 -4.96 -2.25
N ARG A 47 12.31 -5.94 -1.75
CA ARG A 47 12.68 -7.13 -2.53
C ARG A 47 11.44 -7.96 -2.94
N PRO A 48 10.58 -8.42 -2.00
CA PRO A 48 9.50 -9.34 -2.35
C PRO A 48 8.34 -8.69 -3.13
N ASP A 49 7.96 -7.45 -2.80
CA ASP A 49 6.73 -6.84 -3.32
C ASP A 49 6.96 -5.76 -4.38
N ILE A 50 8.16 -5.18 -4.44
CA ILE A 50 8.46 -4.12 -5.40
C ILE A 50 9.39 -4.63 -6.50
N LYS A 51 10.60 -5.09 -6.16
CA LYS A 51 11.62 -5.54 -7.11
C LYS A 51 11.17 -6.78 -7.87
N ASN A 52 10.75 -7.82 -7.15
CA ASN A 52 10.35 -9.10 -7.73
C ASN A 52 9.02 -9.05 -8.50
N LYS A 53 8.19 -8.04 -8.24
CA LYS A 53 6.87 -7.86 -8.88
C LYS A 53 6.83 -6.65 -9.81
N SER A 54 7.99 -6.10 -10.19
CA SER A 54 8.13 -4.83 -10.90
C SER A 54 7.31 -4.71 -12.18
N ASP A 55 7.10 -5.81 -12.91
CA ASP A 55 6.29 -5.85 -14.12
C ASP A 55 4.78 -5.70 -13.87
N SER A 56 4.31 -6.06 -12.67
CA SER A 56 2.90 -5.93 -12.27
C SER A 56 2.55 -4.57 -11.64
N LEU A 57 3.56 -3.72 -11.40
CA LEU A 57 3.37 -2.43 -10.77
C LEU A 57 2.86 -1.38 -11.77
N TYR A 58 1.58 -1.02 -11.67
CA TYR A 58 1.00 0.12 -12.37
C TYR A 58 1.57 1.47 -11.88
N LYS A 59 2.03 1.53 -10.62
CA LYS A 59 2.77 2.67 -10.07
C LYS A 59 4.15 2.21 -9.59
N LYS A 60 5.19 2.51 -10.37
CA LYS A 60 6.58 2.19 -10.03
C LYS A 60 7.13 3.12 -8.93
N PRO A 61 8.07 2.62 -8.08
CA PRO A 61 8.80 3.46 -7.14
C PRO A 61 9.69 4.47 -7.88
N GLY A 62 10.00 5.58 -7.24
CA GLY A 62 10.97 6.57 -7.73
C GLY A 62 12.38 6.40 -7.14
N TYR A 63 12.63 5.28 -6.48
CA TYR A 63 13.86 4.93 -5.77
C TYR A 63 14.27 3.49 -6.12
N ASP A 64 15.53 3.15 -5.87
CA ASP A 64 16.11 1.83 -6.04
C ASP A 64 16.70 1.29 -4.73
N GLU A 65 17.12 0.03 -4.70
CA GLU A 65 17.72 -0.60 -3.52
C GLU A 65 18.97 0.13 -3.02
N ARG A 66 19.71 0.79 -3.93
CA ARG A 66 20.93 1.54 -3.61
C ARG A 66 20.65 2.86 -2.87
N ASP A 67 19.40 3.30 -2.82
CA ASP A 67 18.98 4.52 -2.12
C ASP A 67 18.58 4.25 -0.66
N MET A 68 18.65 2.98 -0.20
CA MET A 68 18.21 2.51 1.11
C MET A 68 19.37 1.99 1.96
#